data_AF-F0BI15-F1
#
_entry.id   AF-F0BI15-F1
#
_cell.length_a   1.000
_cell.length_b   1.000
_cell.length_c   1.000
_cell.angle_alpha   90.00
_cell.angle_beta   90.00
_cell.angle_gamma   90.00
#
_symmetry.space_group_name_H-M   'P 1'
#
loop_
_entity.id
_entity.type
_entity.pdbx_description
1 polymer ?
#
loop_
_entity_poly.entity_id
_entity_poly.type
_entity_poly.pdbx_seq_one_letter_code
_entity_poly.pdbx_strand_id
1 'polypeptide(L)'
;MLIRMSEETRVRWHNLLIELTLLVGVGYNLVLALINANVFTVRPVITYAVEFMVYAACFLLGLGSLSRKRIALIVSGLGLIVLLMFVRFLVNWQIDPKFFRDALVVFAFVVLGSAYTGSVPKLFIRMTIIVSLVAAFELAMPSAYGDLVNPKSFFVNARGMSAEGFWNEDSNLFVSATRPGERNFLPGSNLPRASSMFIEPVTMGNYICFFTAIVLVFWRWMRPAALVLSVGLIGFMIVASDGRLAAGTCVLMVLLTPLLKRLDQRLAFLVFLLVIMSAWLLVWVTGITA
;
A
#
# COMPACT_ATOMS: atom_id res chain seq x y z
N MET A 1 27.99 21.11 -24.37
CA MET A 1 26.53 21.30 -24.19
C MET A 1 25.72 20.04 -24.51
N LEU A 2 26.02 19.33 -25.62
CA LEU A 2 25.37 18.06 -26.01
C LEU A 2 25.50 16.90 -24.99
N ILE A 3 26.63 16.77 -24.29
CA ILE A 3 26.84 15.70 -23.29
C ILE A 3 25.97 15.91 -22.03
N ARG A 4 25.75 17.15 -21.61
CA ARG A 4 24.91 17.50 -20.44
C ARG A 4 23.42 17.23 -20.67
N MET A 5 22.95 17.40 -21.90
CA MET A 5 21.55 17.07 -22.27
C MET A 5 21.29 15.56 -22.13
N SER A 6 22.29 14.71 -22.34
CA SER A 6 22.15 13.25 -22.18
C SER A 6 21.95 12.83 -20.71
N GLU A 7 22.61 13.50 -19.75
CA GLU A 7 22.50 13.18 -18.33
C GLU A 7 21.15 13.60 -17.74
N GLU A 8 20.67 14.82 -18.03
CA GLU A 8 19.35 15.25 -17.58
C GLU A 8 18.23 14.36 -18.16
N THR A 9 18.37 13.97 -19.43
CA THR A 9 17.43 13.07 -20.08
C THR A 9 17.47 11.68 -19.43
N ARG A 10 18.66 11.16 -19.13
CA ARG A 10 18.84 9.87 -18.44
C ARG A 10 18.23 9.88 -17.03
N VAL A 11 18.44 10.96 -16.26
CA VAL A 11 17.86 11.12 -14.92
C VAL A 11 16.33 11.22 -15.00
N ARG A 12 15.79 11.91 -16.00
CA ARG A 12 14.34 12.00 -16.22
C ARG A 12 13.73 10.64 -16.57
N TRP A 13 14.35 9.88 -17.48
CA TRP A 13 13.91 8.53 -17.81
C TRP A 13 14.01 7.58 -16.62
N HIS A 14 15.09 7.66 -15.86
CA HIS A 14 15.27 6.86 -14.65
C HIS A 14 14.14 7.11 -13.64
N ASN A 15 13.85 8.38 -13.35
CA ASN A 15 12.74 8.73 -12.46
C ASN A 15 11.40 8.24 -13.01
N LEU A 16 11.14 8.38 -14.31
CA LEU A 16 9.90 7.92 -14.93
C LEU A 16 9.75 6.39 -14.80
N LEU A 17 10.82 5.62 -14.99
CA LEU A 17 10.82 4.17 -14.77
C LEU A 17 10.54 3.80 -13.31
N ILE A 18 11.08 4.55 -12.34
CA ILE A 18 10.79 4.37 -10.92
C ILE A 18 9.29 4.62 -10.66
N GLU A 19 8.74 5.72 -11.18
CA GLU A 19 7.33 6.06 -11.01
C GLU A 19 6.40 4.99 -11.62
N LEU A 20 6.74 4.48 -12.81
CA LEU A 20 6.01 3.38 -13.44
C LEU A 20 6.10 2.09 -12.63
N THR A 21 7.28 1.75 -12.11
CA THR A 21 7.48 0.56 -11.27
C THR A 21 6.66 0.65 -9.99
N LEU A 22 6.59 1.83 -9.37
CA LEU A 22 5.73 2.08 -8.21
C LEU A 22 4.24 1.95 -8.57
N LEU A 23 3.82 2.49 -9.72
CA LEU A 23 2.44 2.38 -10.16
C LEU A 23 2.04 0.91 -10.42
N VAL A 24 2.92 0.13 -11.05
CA VAL A 24 2.74 -1.31 -11.22
C VAL A 24 2.72 -2.01 -9.86
N GLY A 25 3.61 -1.66 -8.94
CA GLY A 25 3.65 -2.23 -7.59
C GLY A 25 2.38 -1.96 -6.76
N VAL A 26 1.69 -0.84 -7.02
CA VAL A 26 0.40 -0.53 -6.39
C VAL A 26 -0.77 -1.18 -7.15
N GLY A 27 -0.68 -1.27 -8.48
CA GLY A 27 -1.79 -1.69 -9.36
C GLY A 27 -1.76 -3.13 -9.86
N TYR A 28 -0.71 -3.91 -9.59
CA TYR A 28 -0.59 -5.27 -10.14
C TYR A 28 -1.74 -6.17 -9.69
N ASN A 29 -2.27 -5.98 -8.48
CA ASN A 29 -3.43 -6.75 -8.00
C ASN A 29 -4.65 -6.51 -8.91
N LEU A 30 -4.95 -5.25 -9.27
CA LEU A 30 -6.04 -4.92 -10.21
C LEU A 30 -5.88 -5.62 -11.56
N VAL A 31 -4.67 -5.56 -12.12
CA VAL A 31 -4.38 -6.19 -13.43
C VAL A 31 -4.52 -7.70 -13.34
N LEU A 32 -4.00 -8.33 -12.28
CA LEU A 32 -4.14 -9.77 -12.07
C LEU A 32 -5.60 -10.19 -11.87
N ALA A 33 -6.41 -9.38 -11.20
CA ALA A 33 -7.83 -9.67 -11.05
C ALA A 33 -8.60 -9.56 -12.36
N LEU A 34 -8.32 -8.53 -13.17
CA LEU A 34 -8.86 -8.42 -14.53
C LEU A 34 -8.50 -9.65 -15.40
N ILE A 35 -7.25 -10.10 -15.33
CA ILE A 35 -6.80 -11.31 -16.05
C ILE A 35 -7.51 -12.56 -15.51
N ASN A 36 -7.67 -12.66 -14.18
CA ASN A 36 -8.36 -13.77 -13.54
C ASN A 36 -9.82 -13.89 -13.97
N ALA A 37 -10.50 -12.75 -14.13
CA ALA A 37 -11.90 -12.71 -14.50
C ALA A 37 -12.14 -12.97 -16.00
N ASN A 38 -11.26 -12.48 -16.89
CA ASN A 38 -11.53 -12.45 -18.34
C ASN A 38 -10.70 -13.43 -19.18
N VAL A 39 -9.57 -13.92 -18.67
CA VAL A 39 -8.61 -14.68 -19.49
C VAL A 39 -8.37 -16.08 -18.95
N PHE A 40 -7.85 -16.20 -17.72
CA PHE A 40 -7.56 -17.49 -17.10
C PHE A 40 -7.48 -17.36 -15.60
N THR A 41 -7.79 -18.44 -14.87
CA THR A 41 -7.71 -18.46 -13.41
C THR A 41 -6.27 -18.26 -12.92
N VAL A 42 -6.04 -17.17 -12.20
CA VAL A 42 -4.74 -16.82 -11.64
C VAL A 42 -4.48 -17.67 -10.39
N ARG A 43 -3.44 -18.50 -10.45
CA ARG A 43 -2.97 -19.30 -9.33
C ARG A 43 -2.00 -18.50 -8.43
N PRO A 44 -1.83 -18.86 -7.14
CA PRO A 44 -0.92 -18.14 -6.24
C PRO A 44 0.51 -18.01 -6.77
N VAL A 45 1.00 -19.02 -7.51
CA VAL A 45 2.33 -19.03 -8.14
C VAL A 45 2.51 -17.85 -9.10
N ILE A 46 1.48 -17.51 -9.88
CA ILE A 46 1.54 -16.40 -10.86
C ILE A 46 1.60 -15.07 -10.12
N THR A 47 0.80 -14.90 -9.05
CA THR A 47 0.85 -13.72 -8.19
C THR A 47 2.24 -13.54 -7.59
N TYR A 48 2.83 -14.60 -7.06
CA TYR A 48 4.18 -14.54 -6.48
C TYR A 48 5.23 -14.22 -7.54
N ALA A 49 5.13 -14.81 -8.74
CA ALA A 49 6.05 -14.50 -9.84
C ALA A 49 6.00 -13.01 -10.21
N VAL A 50 4.81 -12.42 -10.33
CA VAL A 50 4.64 -10.99 -10.62
C VAL A 50 5.16 -10.13 -9.47
N GLU A 51 4.87 -10.49 -8.21
CA GLU A 51 5.42 -9.81 -7.03
C GLU A 51 6.97 -9.81 -7.05
N PHE A 52 7.59 -10.96 -7.34
CA PHE A 52 9.04 -11.07 -7.46
C PHE A 52 9.61 -10.26 -8.63
N MET A 53 8.92 -10.20 -9.77
CA MET A 53 9.33 -9.36 -10.91
C MET A 53 9.33 -7.88 -10.53
N VAL A 54 8.33 -7.41 -9.77
CA VAL A 54 8.29 -6.04 -9.26
C VAL A 54 9.47 -5.79 -8.32
N TYR A 55 9.77 -6.70 -7.39
CA TYR A 55 10.92 -6.54 -6.50
C TYR A 55 12.24 -6.53 -7.26
N ALA A 56 12.40 -7.40 -8.25
CA ALA A 56 13.57 -7.43 -9.12
C ALA A 56 13.75 -6.09 -9.85
N ALA A 57 12.67 -5.52 -10.41
CA ALA A 57 12.69 -4.19 -11.02
C ALA A 57 13.11 -3.11 -10.02
N CYS A 58 12.59 -3.14 -8.79
CA CYS A 58 12.98 -2.21 -7.72
C CYS A 58 14.48 -2.27 -7.42
N PHE A 59 15.04 -3.48 -7.29
CA PHE A 59 16.47 -3.66 -7.01
C PHE A 59 17.34 -3.27 -8.21
N LEU A 60 16.96 -3.64 -9.44
CA LEU A 60 17.73 -3.30 -10.64
C LEU A 60 17.79 -1.78 -10.86
N LEU A 61 16.65 -1.10 -10.71
CA LEU A 61 16.60 0.36 -10.84
C LEU A 61 17.32 1.05 -9.68
N GLY A 62 17.17 0.58 -8.45
CA GLY A 62 17.79 1.26 -7.31
C GLY A 62 19.29 0.99 -7.15
N LEU A 63 19.75 -0.25 -7.31
CA LEU A 63 21.18 -0.58 -7.12
C LEU A 63 22.08 0.15 -8.12
N GLY A 64 21.58 0.44 -9.32
CA GLY A 64 22.33 1.16 -10.36
C GLY A 64 22.63 2.62 -10.04
N SER A 65 21.93 3.23 -9.07
CA SER A 65 22.10 4.65 -8.69
C SER A 65 22.65 4.84 -7.27
N LEU A 66 22.89 3.76 -6.52
CA LEU A 66 23.27 3.82 -5.12
C LEU A 66 24.78 3.89 -4.90
N SER A 67 25.19 4.63 -3.87
CA SER A 67 26.58 4.67 -3.43
C SER A 67 26.97 3.39 -2.69
N ARG A 68 28.26 3.03 -2.73
CA ARG A 68 28.80 1.78 -2.13
C ARG A 68 28.42 1.60 -0.65
N LYS A 69 28.32 2.70 0.11
CA LYS A 69 27.90 2.69 1.53
C LYS A 69 26.42 2.31 1.70
N ARG A 70 25.53 2.81 0.84
CA ARG A 70 24.10 2.47 0.88
C ARG A 70 23.87 1.02 0.44
N ILE A 71 24.58 0.57 -0.59
CA ILE A 71 24.56 -0.84 -1.02
C ILE A 71 24.99 -1.74 0.13
N ALA A 72 26.09 -1.43 0.82
CA ALA A 72 26.55 -2.21 1.97
C ALA A 72 25.48 -2.28 3.08
N LEU A 73 24.78 -1.18 3.35
CA LEU A 73 23.70 -1.16 4.35
C LEU A 73 22.53 -2.06 3.93
N ILE A 74 22.07 -1.96 2.68
CA ILE A 74 21.00 -2.81 2.15
C ILE A 74 21.39 -4.29 2.18
N VAL A 75 22.59 -4.62 1.72
CA VAL A 75 23.10 -6.01 1.71
C VAL A 75 23.24 -6.53 3.14
N SER A 76 23.71 -5.71 4.09
CA SER A 76 23.79 -6.11 5.49
C SER A 76 22.42 -6.37 6.12
N GLY A 77 21.42 -5.53 5.83
CA GLY A 77 20.06 -5.73 6.29
C GLY A 77 19.38 -6.95 5.66
N LEU A 78 19.61 -7.19 4.37
CA LEU A 78 19.13 -8.40 3.70
C LEU A 78 19.80 -9.66 4.28
N GLY A 79 21.10 -9.60 4.57
CA GLY A 79 21.84 -10.65 5.27
C GLY A 79 21.29 -10.92 6.67
N LEU A 80 20.90 -9.89 7.41
CA LEU A 80 20.25 -10.03 8.70
C LEU A 80 18.90 -10.77 8.59
N ILE A 81 18.08 -10.47 7.58
CA ILE A 81 16.83 -11.21 7.34
C ILE A 81 17.11 -12.69 7.08
N VAL A 82 18.08 -12.99 6.20
CA VAL A 82 18.46 -14.37 5.89
C VAL A 82 18.93 -15.10 7.16
N LEU A 83 19.70 -14.43 8.02
CA LEU A 83 20.12 -14.98 9.30
C LEU A 83 18.92 -15.22 10.24
N LEU A 84 18.00 -14.26 10.36
CA LEU A 84 16.79 -14.42 11.17
C LEU A 84 15.91 -15.56 10.67
N MET A 85 15.82 -15.74 9.35
CA MET A 85 15.13 -16.88 8.76
C MET A 85 15.82 -18.19 9.07
N PHE A 86 17.15 -18.23 9.00
CA PHE A 86 17.92 -19.40 9.37
C PHE A 86 17.70 -19.77 10.84
N VAL A 87 17.72 -18.80 11.75
CA VAL A 87 17.38 -19.02 13.17
C VAL A 87 15.95 -19.54 13.32
N ARG A 88 14.97 -18.92 12.64
CA ARG A 88 13.57 -19.36 12.68
C ARG A 88 13.38 -20.77 12.12
N PHE A 89 14.12 -21.13 11.09
CA PHE A 89 14.17 -22.48 10.53
C PHE A 89 14.73 -23.48 11.54
N LEU A 90 15.82 -23.15 12.24
CA LEU A 90 16.39 -24.00 13.28
C LEU A 90 15.43 -24.22 14.46
N VAL A 91 14.62 -23.22 14.82
CA VAL A 91 13.66 -23.32 15.94
C VAL A 91 12.39 -24.06 15.53
N ASN A 92 11.79 -23.72 14.39
CA ASN A 92 10.47 -24.23 14.00
C ASN A 92 10.51 -25.39 13.00
N TRP A 93 11.68 -25.75 12.45
CA TRP A 93 11.86 -26.76 11.39
C TRP A 93 10.97 -26.55 10.15
N GLN A 94 10.49 -25.32 9.95
CA GLN A 94 9.63 -24.94 8.85
C GLN A 94 10.21 -23.73 8.14
N ILE A 95 10.27 -23.81 6.81
CA ILE A 95 10.54 -22.66 5.96
C ILE A 95 9.19 -22.01 5.69
N ASP A 96 9.08 -20.73 6.05
CA ASP A 96 7.92 -19.89 5.79
C ASP A 96 8.28 -18.90 4.67
N PRO A 97 7.99 -19.22 3.39
CA PRO A 97 8.32 -18.35 2.26
C PRO A 97 7.62 -17.00 2.32
N LYS A 98 6.48 -16.93 3.03
CA LYS A 98 5.73 -15.69 3.22
C LYS A 98 6.56 -14.67 3.98
N PHE A 99 7.26 -15.10 5.03
CA PHE A 99 8.13 -14.22 5.81
C PHE A 99 9.26 -13.62 4.99
N PHE A 100 9.92 -14.43 4.15
CA PHE A 100 10.97 -13.93 3.25
C PHE A 100 10.45 -12.84 2.33
N ARG A 101 9.31 -13.12 1.69
CA ARG A 101 8.67 -12.21 0.75
C ARG A 101 8.30 -10.89 1.44
N ASP A 102 7.63 -10.97 2.58
CA ASP A 102 7.14 -9.79 3.31
C ASP A 102 8.31 -8.92 3.79
N ALA A 103 9.43 -9.53 4.18
CA ALA A 103 10.66 -8.83 4.50
C ALA A 103 11.32 -8.19 3.27
N LEU A 104 11.39 -8.92 2.15
CA LEU A 104 12.02 -8.47 0.89
C LEU A 104 11.35 -7.21 0.32
N VAL A 105 10.02 -7.10 0.46
CA VAL A 105 9.22 -5.94 0.02
C VAL A 105 9.80 -4.64 0.57
N VAL A 106 10.05 -4.58 1.88
CA VAL A 106 10.52 -3.37 2.56
C VAL A 106 11.85 -2.91 1.97
N PHE A 107 12.78 -3.84 1.77
CA PHE A 107 14.09 -3.54 1.21
C PHE A 107 14.01 -3.11 -0.25
N ALA A 108 13.19 -3.79 -1.07
CA ALA A 108 12.98 -3.43 -2.46
C ALA A 108 12.50 -1.98 -2.61
N PHE A 109 11.50 -1.56 -1.81
CA PHE A 109 10.99 -0.19 -1.86
C PHE A 109 11.91 0.84 -1.20
N VAL A 110 12.69 0.48 -0.17
CA VAL A 110 13.73 1.36 0.39
C VAL A 110 14.83 1.64 -0.64
N VAL A 111 15.29 0.60 -1.33
CA VAL A 111 16.28 0.71 -2.41
C VAL A 111 15.75 1.64 -3.51
N LEU A 112 14.54 1.38 -4.00
CA LEU A 112 13.90 2.18 -5.04
C LEU A 112 13.68 3.64 -4.60
N GLY A 113 13.20 3.86 -3.37
CA GLY A 113 12.98 5.21 -2.82
C GLY A 113 14.28 5.99 -2.63
N SER A 114 15.38 5.31 -2.27
CA SER A 114 16.69 5.95 -2.10
C SER A 114 17.36 6.36 -3.41
N ALA A 115 16.91 5.78 -4.53
CA ALA A 115 17.32 6.07 -5.90
C ALA A 115 16.49 7.19 -6.56
N TYR A 116 15.28 7.43 -6.06
CA TYR A 116 14.37 8.41 -6.62
C TYR A 116 14.84 9.84 -6.32
N THR A 117 15.00 10.66 -7.36
CA THR A 117 15.43 12.06 -7.24
C THR A 117 14.32 13.05 -7.57
N GLY A 118 13.11 12.56 -7.88
CA GLY A 118 11.96 13.38 -8.21
C GLY A 118 11.21 13.93 -6.99
N SER A 119 10.11 14.64 -7.25
CA SER A 119 9.25 15.19 -6.19
C SER A 119 8.28 14.11 -5.69
N VAL A 120 8.43 13.68 -4.44
CA VAL A 120 7.54 12.69 -3.80
C VAL A 120 6.09 13.18 -3.74
N PRO A 121 5.77 14.43 -3.34
CA PRO A 121 4.38 14.90 -3.33
C PRO A 121 3.71 14.87 -4.71
N LYS A 122 4.44 15.24 -5.77
CA LYS A 122 3.89 15.20 -7.14
C LYS A 122 3.65 13.79 -7.64
N LEU A 123 4.51 12.85 -7.27
CA LEU A 123 4.32 11.43 -7.57
C LEU A 123 3.06 10.89 -6.89
N PHE A 124 2.94 11.10 -5.58
CA PHE A 124 1.78 10.63 -4.82
C PHE A 124 0.48 11.26 -5.29
N ILE A 125 0.44 12.56 -5.61
CA ILE A 125 -0.77 13.17 -6.19
C ILE A 125 -1.17 12.46 -7.49
N ARG A 126 -0.22 12.23 -8.41
CA ARG A 126 -0.50 11.55 -9.69
C ARG A 126 -1.02 10.14 -9.48
N MET A 127 -0.40 9.38 -8.59
CA MET A 127 -0.87 8.04 -8.22
C MET A 127 -2.27 8.07 -7.60
N THR A 128 -2.50 8.98 -6.65
CA THR A 128 -3.79 9.15 -5.98
C THR A 128 -4.89 9.57 -6.96
N ILE A 129 -4.58 10.37 -7.99
CA ILE A 129 -5.55 10.67 -9.05
C ILE A 129 -5.97 9.38 -9.76
N ILE A 130 -5.02 8.52 -10.15
CA ILE A 130 -5.32 7.23 -10.81
C ILE A 130 -6.16 6.35 -9.87
N VAL A 131 -5.76 6.20 -8.60
CA VAL A 131 -6.52 5.47 -7.58
C VAL A 131 -7.94 6.03 -7.47
N SER A 132 -8.09 7.35 -7.43
CA SER A 132 -9.38 8.02 -7.24
C SER A 132 -10.28 7.87 -8.47
N LEU A 133 -9.71 7.87 -9.68
CA LEU A 133 -10.45 7.61 -10.91
C LEU A 133 -11.00 6.18 -10.96
N VAL A 134 -10.20 5.18 -10.57
CA VAL A 134 -10.66 3.79 -10.48
C VAL A 134 -11.75 3.65 -9.41
N ALA A 135 -11.60 4.32 -8.26
CA ALA A 135 -12.62 4.34 -7.21
C ALA A 135 -13.92 5.00 -7.69
N ALA A 136 -13.83 6.11 -8.43
CA ALA A 136 -14.99 6.79 -9.00
C ALA A 136 -15.71 5.91 -10.02
N PHE A 137 -14.97 5.16 -10.85
CA PHE A 137 -15.54 4.19 -11.79
C PHE A 137 -16.27 3.05 -11.06
N GLU A 138 -15.67 2.49 -10.01
CA GLU A 138 -16.30 1.46 -9.16
C GLU A 138 -17.59 1.94 -8.50
N LEU A 139 -17.60 3.18 -7.98
CA LEU A 139 -18.80 3.77 -7.37
C LEU A 139 -19.90 4.11 -8.39
N ALA A 140 -19.52 4.55 -9.59
CA ALA A 140 -20.48 4.93 -10.64
C ALA A 140 -21.12 3.71 -11.32
N MET A 141 -20.35 2.63 -11.50
CA MET A 141 -20.81 1.41 -12.18
C MET A 141 -20.38 0.14 -11.42
N PRO A 142 -20.98 -0.14 -10.24
CA PRO A 142 -20.58 -1.28 -9.41
C PRO A 142 -20.74 -2.64 -10.09
N SER A 143 -21.79 -2.81 -10.90
CA SER A 143 -22.06 -4.05 -11.64
C SER A 143 -20.99 -4.32 -12.70
N ALA A 144 -20.70 -3.33 -13.56
CA ALA A 144 -19.68 -3.44 -14.59
C ALA A 144 -18.28 -3.68 -13.98
N TYR A 145 -17.96 -3.05 -12.85
CA TYR A 145 -16.70 -3.29 -12.14
C TYR A 145 -16.64 -4.71 -11.54
N GLY A 146 -17.73 -5.17 -10.92
CA GLY A 146 -17.85 -6.51 -10.37
C GLY A 146 -17.69 -7.61 -11.41
N ASP A 147 -18.28 -7.42 -12.60
CA ASP A 147 -18.19 -8.37 -13.71
C ASP A 147 -16.80 -8.36 -14.37
N LEU A 148 -16.20 -7.18 -14.51
CA LEU A 148 -14.90 -7.04 -15.17
C LEU A 148 -13.73 -7.50 -14.28
N VAL A 149 -13.75 -7.19 -12.98
CA VAL A 149 -12.62 -7.43 -12.07
C VAL A 149 -12.81 -8.70 -11.23
N ASN A 150 -14.06 -9.08 -10.96
CA ASN A 150 -14.44 -10.17 -10.05
C ASN A 150 -13.49 -10.38 -8.85
N PRO A 151 -13.40 -9.40 -7.92
CA PRO A 151 -12.57 -9.44 -6.72
C PRO A 151 -12.67 -10.76 -5.92
N LYS A 152 -13.88 -11.31 -5.81
CA LYS A 152 -14.19 -12.55 -5.08
C LYS A 152 -13.42 -13.73 -5.64
N SER A 153 -13.52 -13.95 -6.95
CA SER A 153 -12.83 -15.06 -7.62
C SER A 153 -11.30 -14.95 -7.52
N PHE A 154 -10.75 -13.72 -7.58
CA PHE A 154 -9.31 -13.51 -7.48
C PHE A 154 -8.77 -13.84 -6.09
N PHE A 155 -9.45 -13.41 -5.02
CA PHE A 155 -8.97 -13.69 -3.66
C PHE A 155 -9.12 -15.17 -3.25
N VAL A 156 -10.18 -15.84 -3.70
CA VAL A 156 -10.37 -17.29 -3.48
C VAL A 156 -9.29 -18.08 -4.22
N ASN A 157 -9.05 -17.77 -5.50
CA ASN A 157 -8.15 -18.55 -6.35
C ASN A 157 -6.66 -18.22 -6.16
N ALA A 158 -6.31 -16.94 -5.98
CA ALA A 158 -4.92 -16.48 -5.98
C ALA A 158 -4.34 -16.25 -4.58
N ARG A 159 -5.18 -16.03 -3.56
CA ARG A 159 -4.74 -15.78 -2.16
C ARG A 159 -5.17 -16.88 -1.19
N GLY A 160 -5.91 -17.90 -1.64
CA GLY A 160 -6.19 -19.12 -0.88
C GLY A 160 -7.20 -18.93 0.27
N MET A 161 -8.11 -17.96 0.14
CA MET A 161 -9.18 -17.74 1.12
C MET A 161 -10.31 -18.76 0.89
N SER A 162 -10.78 -19.45 1.95
CA SER A 162 -11.86 -20.44 1.82
C SER A 162 -13.17 -19.76 1.40
N ALA A 163 -13.86 -20.34 0.40
CA ALA A 163 -15.13 -19.84 -0.11
C ALA A 163 -16.22 -19.76 0.97
N GLU A 164 -16.11 -20.57 2.03
CA GLU A 164 -17.01 -20.62 3.19
C GLU A 164 -16.93 -19.37 4.10
N GLY A 165 -15.93 -18.49 3.93
CA GLY A 165 -15.84 -17.20 4.63
C GLY A 165 -16.59 -16.05 3.96
N PHE A 166 -17.19 -16.27 2.79
CA PHE A 166 -17.91 -15.25 2.03
C PHE A 166 -19.39 -15.24 2.42
N TRP A 167 -19.80 -14.30 3.28
CA TRP A 167 -21.20 -14.12 3.71
C TRP A 167 -22.18 -13.64 2.63
N ASN A 168 -21.71 -13.38 1.40
CA ASN A 168 -22.54 -12.84 0.32
C ASN A 168 -22.48 -13.74 -0.93
N GLU A 169 -23.56 -14.49 -1.15
CA GLU A 169 -23.71 -15.41 -2.29
C GLU A 169 -24.05 -14.66 -3.59
N ASP A 170 -24.71 -13.49 -3.50
CA ASP A 170 -25.27 -12.76 -4.66
C ASP A 170 -24.42 -11.60 -5.20
N SER A 171 -23.19 -11.38 -4.71
CA SER A 171 -22.32 -10.30 -5.19
C SER A 171 -20.88 -10.74 -5.48
N ASN A 172 -20.34 -10.30 -6.63
CA ASN A 172 -18.95 -10.50 -7.05
C ASN A 172 -17.94 -9.57 -6.33
N LEU A 173 -18.42 -8.67 -5.46
CA LEU A 173 -17.61 -7.75 -4.67
C LEU A 173 -16.93 -8.46 -3.47
N PHE A 174 -15.84 -7.88 -2.96
CA PHE A 174 -15.07 -8.44 -1.83
C PHE A 174 -15.93 -8.55 -0.55
N VAL A 175 -15.65 -9.52 0.35
CA VAL A 175 -16.45 -9.82 1.58
C VAL A 175 -16.73 -8.60 2.45
N SER A 176 -15.83 -7.61 2.44
CA SER A 176 -15.96 -6.37 3.21
C SER A 176 -16.64 -5.21 2.45
N ALA A 177 -17.10 -5.42 1.22
CA ALA A 177 -17.77 -4.42 0.39
C ALA A 177 -19.25 -4.22 0.78
N THR A 178 -19.85 -5.25 1.38
CA THR A 178 -21.25 -5.32 1.80
C THR A 178 -21.30 -5.78 3.26
N ARG A 179 -21.56 -4.88 4.20
CA ARG A 179 -21.84 -5.23 5.59
C ARG A 179 -23.36 -5.31 5.82
N PRO A 180 -23.88 -6.36 6.46
CA PRO A 180 -25.26 -6.36 6.95
C PRO A 180 -25.44 -5.31 8.04
N GLY A 181 -26.51 -4.52 7.94
CA GLY A 181 -26.89 -3.49 8.90
C GLY A 181 -26.28 -2.13 8.58
N GLU A 182 -27.12 -1.09 8.60
CA GLU A 182 -26.87 0.34 8.30
C GLU A 182 -25.63 0.94 9.01
N ARG A 183 -24.44 0.52 8.57
CA ARG A 183 -23.14 0.93 9.13
C ARG A 183 -22.28 1.62 8.07
N ASN A 184 -22.88 2.19 7.04
CA ASN A 184 -22.19 3.02 6.09
C ASN A 184 -22.03 4.45 6.63
N PHE A 185 -20.98 5.18 6.25
CA PHE A 185 -20.76 6.59 6.63
C PHE A 185 -21.95 7.51 6.26
N LEU A 186 -22.69 7.13 5.22
CA LEU A 186 -23.93 7.76 4.79
C LEU A 186 -25.10 6.79 5.04
N PRO A 187 -25.84 6.94 6.15
CA PRO A 187 -27.08 6.21 6.37
C PRO A 187 -28.06 6.57 5.24
N GLY A 188 -28.42 5.60 4.40
CA GLY A 188 -29.36 5.80 3.28
C GLY A 188 -28.78 5.72 1.88
N SER A 189 -27.45 5.72 1.70
CA SER A 189 -26.85 5.35 0.41
C SER A 189 -26.46 3.88 0.45
N ASN A 190 -27.23 3.01 -0.21
CA ASN A 190 -26.89 1.60 -0.46
C ASN A 190 -25.67 1.44 -1.41
N LEU A 191 -24.67 2.31 -1.27
CA LEU A 191 -23.45 2.29 -2.07
C LEU A 191 -22.47 1.27 -1.45
N PRO A 192 -21.98 0.31 -2.24
CA PRO A 192 -20.95 -0.63 -1.79
C PRO A 192 -19.63 0.11 -1.52
N ARG A 193 -18.86 -0.38 -0.53
CA ARG A 193 -17.56 0.19 -0.16
C ARG A 193 -16.56 -0.01 -1.31
N ALA A 194 -16.04 1.09 -1.86
CA ALA A 194 -15.06 1.03 -2.94
C ALA A 194 -13.70 0.52 -2.45
N SER A 195 -13.11 -0.37 -3.23
CA SER A 195 -11.78 -0.94 -2.97
C SER A 195 -10.71 -0.39 -3.92
N SER A 196 -11.14 0.24 -5.02
CA SER A 196 -10.33 0.79 -6.09
C SER A 196 -9.32 -0.25 -6.64
N MET A 197 -8.17 0.22 -7.14
CA MET A 197 -7.07 -0.60 -7.63
C MET A 197 -6.48 -1.57 -6.59
N PHE A 198 -6.83 -1.42 -5.32
CA PHE A 198 -6.35 -2.28 -4.26
C PHE A 198 -7.16 -3.56 -4.09
N ILE A 199 -8.38 -3.61 -4.65
CA ILE A 199 -9.34 -4.75 -4.58
C ILE A 199 -9.81 -5.07 -3.15
N GLU A 200 -9.03 -4.71 -2.13
CA GLU A 200 -9.35 -4.79 -0.73
C GLU A 200 -9.53 -3.39 -0.11
N PRO A 201 -10.70 -3.10 0.50
CA PRO A 201 -10.97 -1.81 1.10
C PRO A 201 -10.04 -1.42 2.28
N VAL A 202 -9.46 -2.41 2.97
CA VAL A 202 -8.52 -2.18 4.10
C VAL A 202 -7.20 -1.59 3.59
N THR A 203 -6.72 -2.08 2.44
CA THR A 203 -5.51 -1.59 1.79
C THR A 203 -5.69 -0.15 1.30
N MET A 204 -6.89 0.20 0.82
CA MET A 204 -7.25 1.59 0.50
C MET A 204 -7.19 2.50 1.74
N GLY A 205 -7.68 2.04 2.89
CA GLY A 205 -7.57 2.77 4.16
C GLY A 205 -6.13 3.08 4.57
N ASN A 206 -5.24 2.09 4.46
CA ASN A 206 -3.81 2.28 4.75
C ASN A 206 -3.16 3.28 3.78
N TYR A 207 -3.48 3.21 2.49
CA TYR A 207 -2.99 4.15 1.49
C TYR A 207 -3.38 5.60 1.82
N ILE A 208 -4.62 5.84 2.27
CA ILE A 208 -5.09 7.17 2.69
C ILE A 208 -4.28 7.70 3.87
N CYS A 209 -3.99 6.86 4.87
CA CYS A 209 -3.16 7.26 6.02
C CYS A 209 -1.75 7.68 5.58
N PHE A 210 -1.12 6.90 4.69
CA PHE A 210 0.20 7.25 4.14
C PHE A 210 0.16 8.55 3.32
N PHE A 211 -0.85 8.75 2.49
CA PHE A 211 -0.98 9.97 1.71
C PHE A 211 -1.20 11.20 2.60
N THR A 212 -2.00 11.08 3.66
CA THR A 212 -2.17 12.12 4.68
C THR A 212 -0.85 12.46 5.37
N ALA A 213 -0.05 11.46 5.76
CA ALA A 213 1.26 11.68 6.36
C ALA A 213 2.20 12.45 5.41
N ILE A 214 2.22 12.10 4.12
CA ILE A 214 3.02 12.81 3.11
C ILE A 214 2.57 14.26 2.97
N VAL A 215 1.26 14.52 2.89
CA VAL A 215 0.75 15.90 2.84
C VAL A 215 1.18 16.67 4.08
N LEU A 216 1.06 16.10 5.29
CA LEU A 216 1.45 16.76 6.54
C LEU A 216 2.95 17.06 6.64
N VAL A 217 3.81 16.19 6.09
CA VAL A 217 5.27 16.39 6.07
C VAL A 217 5.64 17.46 5.05
N PHE A 218 5.08 17.38 3.83
CA PHE A 218 5.51 18.22 2.70
C PHE A 218 4.65 19.46 2.45
N TRP A 219 3.61 19.73 3.27
CA TRP A 219 2.64 20.82 3.05
C TRP A 219 3.26 22.19 2.77
N ARG A 220 4.37 22.55 3.44
CA ARG A 220 5.05 23.85 3.27
C ARG A 220 5.73 24.00 1.90
N TRP A 221 6.06 22.88 1.25
CA TRP A 221 6.71 22.86 -0.06
C TRP A 221 5.72 22.64 -1.20
N MET A 222 4.43 22.50 -0.90
CA MET A 222 3.37 22.31 -1.88
C MET A 222 2.75 23.65 -2.28
N ARG A 223 2.36 23.76 -3.55
CA ARG A 223 1.56 24.91 -4.02
C ARG A 223 0.16 24.82 -3.38
N PRO A 224 -0.49 25.94 -3.04
CA PRO A 224 -1.82 25.93 -2.42
C PRO A 224 -2.85 25.10 -3.20
N ALA A 225 -2.87 25.22 -4.54
CA ALA A 225 -3.75 24.42 -5.39
C ALA A 225 -3.50 22.90 -5.27
N ALA A 226 -2.25 22.48 -5.15
CA ALA A 226 -1.90 21.07 -4.97
C ALA A 226 -2.29 20.55 -3.57
N LEU A 227 -2.24 21.43 -2.57
CA LEU A 227 -2.69 21.11 -1.22
C LEU A 227 -4.21 20.94 -1.16
N VAL A 228 -4.96 21.88 -1.75
CA VAL A 228 -6.43 21.79 -1.86
C VAL A 228 -6.83 20.52 -2.60
N LEU A 229 -6.18 20.23 -3.74
CA LEU A 229 -6.41 18.98 -4.48
C LEU A 229 -6.11 17.75 -3.62
N SER A 230 -5.00 17.73 -2.88
CA SER A 230 -4.62 16.59 -2.05
C SER A 230 -5.64 16.34 -0.93
N VAL A 231 -6.09 17.40 -0.26
CA VAL A 231 -7.13 17.31 0.78
C VAL A 231 -8.46 16.84 0.17
N GLY A 232 -8.83 17.34 -1.01
CA GLY A 232 -10.02 16.89 -1.73
C GLY A 232 -9.96 15.41 -2.10
N LEU A 233 -8.81 14.93 -2.60
CA LEU A 233 -8.59 13.52 -2.91
C LEU A 233 -8.63 12.63 -1.65
N ILE A 234 -8.04 13.07 -0.53
CA ILE A 234 -8.11 12.35 0.75
C ILE A 234 -9.58 12.24 1.20
N GLY A 235 -10.32 13.34 1.18
CA GLY A 235 -11.73 13.36 1.56
C GLY A 235 -12.57 12.44 0.69
N PHE A 236 -12.41 12.52 -0.64
CA PHE A 236 -13.08 11.63 -1.58
C PHE A 236 -12.78 10.16 -1.28
N MET A 237 -11.51 9.79 -1.11
CA MET A 237 -11.14 8.40 -0.83
C MET A 237 -11.64 7.91 0.54
N ILE A 238 -11.70 8.76 1.57
CA ILE A 238 -12.27 8.38 2.87
C ILE A 238 -13.75 8.05 2.72
N VAL A 239 -14.49 8.87 1.98
CA VAL A 239 -15.93 8.65 1.72
C VAL A 239 -16.13 7.40 0.85
N ALA A 240 -15.38 7.28 -0.25
CA ALA A 240 -15.46 6.16 -1.17
C ALA A 240 -15.14 4.81 -0.50
N SER A 241 -14.12 4.81 0.37
CA SER A 241 -13.68 3.61 1.08
C SER A 241 -14.45 3.34 2.37
N ASP A 242 -15.43 4.15 2.78
CA ASP A 242 -16.13 4.03 4.08
C ASP A 242 -15.19 3.67 5.27
N GLY A 243 -14.00 4.26 5.25
CA GLY A 243 -12.89 3.83 6.08
C GLY A 243 -12.89 4.55 7.42
N ARG A 244 -13.79 4.21 8.36
CA ARG A 244 -13.86 4.88 9.68
C ARG A 244 -12.54 4.88 10.45
N LEU A 245 -11.83 3.75 10.41
CA LEU A 245 -10.50 3.59 11.01
C LEU A 245 -9.47 4.50 10.32
N ALA A 246 -9.50 4.59 8.99
CA ALA A 246 -8.62 5.47 8.22
C ALA A 246 -8.95 6.94 8.49
N ALA A 247 -10.23 7.31 8.55
CA ALA A 247 -10.69 8.66 8.89
C ALA A 247 -10.25 9.06 10.29
N GLY A 248 -10.49 8.21 11.30
CA GLY A 248 -10.05 8.43 12.66
C GLY A 248 -8.53 8.58 12.77
N THR A 249 -7.78 7.73 12.08
CA THR A 249 -6.31 7.80 12.04
C THR A 249 -5.82 9.08 11.38
N CYS A 250 -6.41 9.50 10.25
CA CYS A 250 -6.05 10.73 9.57
C CYS A 250 -6.34 11.97 10.45
N VAL A 251 -7.50 12.01 11.11
CA VAL A 251 -7.85 13.09 12.04
C VAL A 251 -6.87 13.13 13.21
N LEU A 252 -6.59 11.97 13.83
CA LEU A 252 -5.61 11.86 14.91
C LEU A 252 -4.22 12.34 14.46
N MET A 253 -3.78 11.96 13.26
CA MET A 253 -2.52 12.44 12.70
C MET A 253 -2.50 13.96 12.59
N VAL A 254 -3.55 14.60 12.08
CA VAL A 254 -3.64 16.06 11.96
C VAL A 254 -3.60 16.72 13.35
N LEU A 255 -4.38 16.21 14.31
CA LEU A 255 -4.46 16.76 15.67
C LEU A 255 -3.16 16.59 16.47
N LEU A 256 -2.47 15.45 16.31
CA LEU A 256 -1.23 15.15 17.02
C LEU A 256 0.01 15.76 16.34
N THR A 257 -0.07 16.11 15.06
CA THR A 257 1.04 16.74 14.31
C THR A 257 1.69 17.92 15.04
N PRO A 258 0.97 18.93 15.57
CA PRO A 258 1.61 20.05 16.28
C PRO A 258 2.34 19.63 17.55
N LEU A 259 1.86 18.59 18.25
CA LEU A 259 2.50 18.04 19.44
C LEU A 259 3.75 17.24 19.07
N LEU A 260 3.63 16.36 18.07
CA LEU A 260 4.72 15.49 17.61
C LEU A 260 5.87 16.27 16.96
N LYS A 261 5.59 17.40 16.30
CA LYS A 261 6.62 18.30 15.75
C LYS A 261 7.54 18.90 16.81
N ARG A 262 7.10 18.94 18.08
CA ARG A 262 7.90 19.46 19.21
C ARG A 262 8.67 18.37 19.93
N LEU A 263 8.42 17.10 19.61
CA LEU A 263 9.13 15.97 20.21
C LEU A 263 10.47 15.76 19.52
N ASP A 264 11.52 15.49 20.30
CA ASP A 264 12.79 15.01 19.76
C ASP A 264 12.60 13.63 19.11
N GLN A 265 13.33 13.36 18.02
CA GLN A 265 13.23 12.11 17.26
C GLN A 265 13.59 10.87 18.11
N ARG A 266 14.45 11.05 19.13
CA ARG A 266 14.76 10.00 20.12
C ARG A 266 13.55 9.68 21.00
N LEU A 267 12.80 10.70 21.42
CA LEU A 267 11.57 10.54 22.19
C LEU A 267 10.47 9.91 21.34
N ALA A 268 10.40 10.23 20.05
CA ALA A 268 9.44 9.61 19.14
C ALA A 268 9.63 8.08 19.04
N PHE A 269 10.89 7.61 19.04
CA PHE A 269 11.19 6.17 19.07
C PHE A 269 10.75 5.51 20.39
N LEU A 270 10.96 6.18 21.53
CA LEU A 270 10.50 5.70 22.83
C LEU A 270 8.97 5.66 22.91
N VAL A 271 8.29 6.68 22.38
CA VAL A 271 6.82 6.71 22.29
C VAL A 271 6.31 5.56 21.44
N PHE A 272 6.96 5.26 20.31
CA PHE A 272 6.60 4.09 19.49
C PHE A 272 6.72 2.77 20.25
N LEU A 273 7.84 2.55 20.95
CA LEU A 273 8.01 1.37 21.79
C LEU A 273 6.97 1.30 22.92
N LEU A 274 6.68 2.43 23.58
CA LEU A 274 5.65 2.53 24.61
C LEU A 274 4.27 2.18 24.06
N VAL A 275 3.92 2.66 22.86
CA VAL A 275 2.64 2.32 22.20
C VAL A 275 2.55 0.82 21.94
N ILE A 276 3.60 0.20 21.40
CA ILE A 276 3.64 -1.27 21.19
C ILE A 276 3.51 -2.02 22.51
N MET A 277 4.27 -1.63 23.53
CA MET A 277 4.21 -2.28 24.84
C MET A 277 2.84 -2.11 25.49
N SER A 278 2.24 -0.94 25.38
CA SER A 278 0.90 -0.67 25.92
C SER A 278 -0.17 -1.47 25.20
N ALA A 279 -0.08 -1.62 23.86
CA ALA A 279 -0.98 -2.47 23.09
C ALA A 279 -0.81 -3.95 23.47
N TRP A 280 0.42 -4.43 23.60
CA TRP A 280 0.71 -5.80 24.06
C TRP A 280 0.14 -6.06 25.45
N LEU A 281 0.37 -5.13 26.39
CA LEU A 281 -0.13 -5.22 27.75
C LEU A 281 -1.66 -5.18 27.78
N LEU A 282 -2.29 -4.36 26.94
CA LEU A 282 -3.75 -4.28 26.85
C LEU A 282 -4.35 -5.58 26.30
N VAL A 283 -3.75 -6.18 25.26
CA VAL A 283 -4.16 -7.50 24.75
C VAL A 283 -3.99 -8.58 25.83
N TRP A 284 -2.87 -8.57 26.54
CA TRP A 284 -2.61 -9.51 27.63
C TRP A 284 -3.62 -9.36 28.78
N VAL A 285 -3.90 -8.13 29.23
CA VAL A 285 -4.88 -7.85 30.30
C VAL A 285 -6.31 -8.18 29.88
N THR A 286 -6.67 -7.91 28.62
CA THR A 286 -8.03 -8.17 28.12
C THR A 286 -8.27 -9.63 27.76
N GLY A 287 -7.23 -10.47 27.75
CA GLY A 287 -7.33 -11.90 27.46
C GLY A 287 -7.84 -12.20 26.05
N ILE A 288 -7.79 -11.21 25.14
CA ILE A 288 -8.25 -11.37 23.76
C ILE A 288 -7.24 -12.27 23.04
N THR A 289 -7.66 -13.50 22.76
CA THR A 289 -6.91 -14.44 21.92
C THR A 289 -7.18 -14.10 20.45
N ALA A 290 -6.12 -14.00 19.66
CA ALA A 290 -6.18 -13.76 18.21
C ALA A 290 -6.43 -15.07 17.46
#